data_AF-A0A653HKH2-F1
#
_entry.id   AF-A0A653HKH2-F1
#
_cell.length_a   1.000
_cell.length_b   1.000
_cell.length_c   1.000
_cell.angle_alpha   90.00
_cell.angle_beta   90.00
_cell.angle_gamma   90.00
#
_symmetry.space_group_name_H-M   'P 1'
#
loop_
_entity.id
_entity.type
_entity.pdbx_description
1 polymer ?
#
loop_
_entity_poly.entity_id
_entity_poly.type
_entity_poly.pdbx_seq_one_letter_code
_entity_poly.pdbx_strand_id
1 'polypeptide(L)'
;MACDLEKIEETEKEKPSVIIQLNTLRLDELVSLTLKLEDEWKVIKKNYAILEAAVLTYDKCINSVEQLNPGKYKTKNFNSFINELKKSDLINLSTNDNETVENSVTKDVKNDNKTIAVEKSDDLIKENKVEFKEEDSKKNDKQHFDVHIPLTSLVYISGKITNTDNFLVRMGTNYYVERDSEQTIKYFKNKIKRLNEQINKLRFTIIEKKNEIELCKNYIQLRKAESMNSTTGNAQVSVPNNPIQ
;
A
#
# COMPACT_ATOMS: atom_id res chain seq x y z
N MET A 1 -18.51 -32.18 -20.66
CA MET A 1 -17.07 -32.46 -20.50
C MET A 1 -16.47 -31.51 -19.44
N ALA A 2 -17.08 -31.42 -18.25
CA ALA A 2 -16.72 -30.40 -17.24
C ALA A 2 -16.44 -31.00 -15.84
N CYS A 3 -16.22 -32.32 -15.75
CA CYS A 3 -16.05 -33.01 -14.46
C CYS A 3 -14.63 -33.52 -14.19
N ASP A 4 -13.66 -33.19 -15.04
CA ASP A 4 -12.30 -33.76 -14.93
C ASP A 4 -11.22 -32.74 -14.53
N LEU A 5 -11.55 -31.45 -14.39
CA LEU A 5 -10.60 -30.41 -13.97
C LEU A 5 -10.39 -30.40 -12.44
N GLU A 6 -11.45 -30.60 -11.65
CA GLU A 6 -11.35 -30.64 -10.18
C GLU A 6 -10.54 -31.86 -9.69
N LYS A 7 -10.57 -32.98 -10.43
CA LYS A 7 -9.76 -34.17 -10.09
C LYS A 7 -8.27 -34.00 -10.38
N ILE A 8 -7.90 -33.09 -11.28
CA ILE A 8 -6.49 -32.82 -11.61
C ILE A 8 -5.91 -31.84 -10.57
N GLU A 9 -6.69 -30.86 -10.09
CA GLU A 9 -6.25 -29.94 -9.03
C GLU A 9 -5.99 -30.63 -7.68
N GLU A 10 -6.67 -31.75 -7.37
CA GLU A 10 -6.40 -32.50 -6.14
C GLU A 10 -5.13 -33.38 -6.20
N THR A 11 -4.64 -33.74 -7.39
CA THR A 11 -3.44 -34.56 -7.57
C THR A 11 -2.12 -33.80 -7.46
N GLU A 12 -2.16 -32.46 -7.51
CA GLU A 12 -1.00 -31.59 -7.27
C GLU A 12 -0.97 -31.05 -5.84
N LYS A 13 -1.58 -31.74 -4.88
CA LYS A 13 -1.24 -31.54 -3.46
C LYS A 13 0.27 -31.72 -3.31
N GLU A 14 0.93 -30.59 -3.09
CA GLU A 14 2.35 -30.46 -2.78
C GLU A 14 2.78 -31.64 -1.91
N LYS A 15 3.79 -32.38 -2.38
CA LYS A 15 4.42 -33.47 -1.64
C LYS A 15 4.65 -32.98 -0.20
N PRO A 16 4.40 -33.82 0.83
CA PRO A 16 4.56 -33.40 2.21
C PRO A 16 5.94 -32.77 2.40
N SER A 17 5.96 -31.58 2.99
CA SER A 17 7.18 -30.88 3.34
C SER A 17 8.06 -31.84 4.14
N VAL A 18 9.15 -32.30 3.53
CA VAL A 18 10.15 -33.10 4.24
C VAL A 18 10.68 -32.18 5.34
N ILE A 19 10.42 -32.54 6.59
CA ILE A 19 10.91 -31.80 7.75
C ILE A 19 12.42 -32.04 7.81
N ILE A 20 13.20 -31.12 7.25
CA ILE A 20 14.66 -31.20 7.25
C ILE A 20 15.15 -30.75 8.63
N GLN A 21 15.76 -31.65 9.40
CA GLN A 21 16.39 -31.29 10.66
C GLN A 21 17.75 -30.62 10.38
N LEU A 22 17.86 -29.31 10.63
CA LEU A 22 19.06 -28.52 10.31
C LEU A 22 20.33 -28.99 11.02
N ASN A 23 20.19 -29.70 12.13
CA ASN A 23 21.30 -30.30 12.88
C ASN A 23 21.97 -31.48 12.15
N THR A 24 21.30 -32.12 11.19
CA THR A 24 21.85 -33.28 10.45
C THR A 24 22.56 -32.89 9.16
N LEU A 25 22.38 -31.65 8.68
CA LEU A 25 22.96 -31.15 7.43
C LEU A 25 24.47 -30.87 7.56
N ARG A 26 25.20 -30.99 6.44
CA ARG A 26 26.60 -30.55 6.34
C ARG A 26 26.70 -29.06 6.02
N LEU A 27 27.90 -28.47 6.17
CA LEU A 27 28.09 -27.02 6.01
C LEU A 27 27.82 -26.55 4.58
N ASP A 28 28.27 -27.31 3.58
CA ASP A 28 28.01 -27.10 2.16
C ASP A 28 26.52 -27.13 1.83
N GLU A 29 25.80 -28.13 2.36
CA GLU A 29 24.37 -28.28 2.18
C GLU A 29 23.59 -27.13 2.82
N LEU A 30 24.02 -26.66 4.00
CA LEU A 30 23.39 -25.56 4.71
C LEU A 30 23.60 -24.20 4.03
N VAL A 31 24.78 -23.97 3.46
CA VAL A 31 25.05 -22.79 2.62
C VAL A 31 24.16 -22.80 1.37
N SER A 32 24.07 -23.95 0.67
CA SER A 32 23.19 -24.08 -0.50
C SER A 32 21.72 -23.85 -0.16
N LEU A 33 21.25 -24.38 0.98
CA LEU A 33 19.89 -24.17 1.45
C LEU A 33 19.60 -22.70 1.75
N THR A 34 20.54 -22.02 2.43
CA THR A 34 20.42 -20.60 2.75
C THR A 34 20.30 -19.74 1.50
N LEU A 35 21.12 -20.03 0.48
CA LEU A 35 21.09 -19.31 -0.80
C LEU A 35 19.75 -19.49 -1.52
N LYS A 36 19.23 -20.73 -1.55
CA LYS A 36 17.91 -21.01 -2.12
C LYS A 36 16.79 -20.26 -1.40
N LEU A 37 16.80 -20.26 -0.06
CA LEU A 37 15.81 -19.52 0.73
C LEU A 37 15.90 -18.00 0.51
N GLU A 38 17.11 -17.45 0.34
CA GLU A 38 17.30 -16.03 0.00
C GLU A 38 16.74 -15.66 -1.38
N ASP A 39 16.91 -16.52 -2.39
CA ASP A 39 16.32 -16.33 -3.71
C ASP A 39 14.79 -16.37 -3.67
N GLU A 40 14.22 -17.36 -2.97
CA GLU A 40 12.77 -17.44 -2.75
C GLU A 40 12.25 -16.20 -2.03
N TRP A 41 12.92 -15.77 -0.96
CA TRP A 41 12.55 -14.56 -0.22
C TRP A 41 12.59 -13.30 -1.09
N LYS A 42 13.58 -13.19 -1.99
CA LYS A 42 13.68 -12.08 -2.94
C LYS A 42 12.52 -12.06 -3.94
N VAL A 43 12.12 -13.24 -4.46
CA VAL A 43 10.95 -13.36 -5.36
C VAL A 43 9.67 -12.97 -4.62
N ILE A 44 9.46 -13.47 -3.41
CA ILE A 44 8.31 -13.15 -2.56
C ILE A 44 8.24 -11.64 -2.29
N LYS A 45 9.37 -11.01 -1.96
CA LYS A 45 9.47 -9.57 -1.74
C LYS A 45 9.14 -8.75 -2.99
N LYS A 46 9.59 -9.20 -4.17
CA LYS A 46 9.22 -8.58 -5.46
C LYS A 46 7.71 -8.68 -5.71
N ASN A 47 7.13 -9.85 -5.47
CA ASN A 47 5.68 -10.06 -5.62
C ASN A 47 4.89 -9.14 -4.68
N TYR A 48 5.33 -8.99 -3.43
CA TYR A 48 4.73 -8.08 -2.47
C TYR A 48 4.69 -6.64 -3.00
N ALA A 49 5.81 -6.14 -3.52
CA ALA A 49 5.88 -4.79 -4.07
C ALA A 49 4.95 -4.59 -5.28
N ILE A 50 4.82 -5.61 -6.14
CA ILE A 50 3.89 -5.58 -7.29
C ILE A 50 2.44 -5.49 -6.81
N LEU A 51 2.06 -6.26 -5.78
CA LEU A 51 0.70 -6.22 -5.24
C LEU A 51 0.40 -4.89 -4.55
N GLU A 52 1.35 -4.34 -3.79
CA GLU A 52 1.20 -3.02 -3.16
C GLU A 52 1.05 -1.90 -4.20
N ALA A 53 1.86 -1.92 -5.26
CA ALA A 53 1.72 -1.01 -6.39
C ALA A 53 0.35 -1.14 -7.07
N ALA A 54 -0.15 -2.37 -7.22
CA ALA A 54 -1.46 -2.62 -7.80
C ALA A 54 -2.60 -2.01 -6.95
N VAL A 55 -2.54 -2.09 -5.61
CA VAL A 55 -3.52 -1.40 -4.72
C VAL A 55 -3.54 0.09 -5.02
N LEU A 56 -2.37 0.74 -5.07
CA LEU A 56 -2.25 2.16 -5.35
C LEU A 56 -2.82 2.53 -6.74
N THR A 57 -2.62 1.69 -7.75
CA THR A 57 -3.21 1.93 -9.08
C THR A 57 -4.73 1.85 -9.06
N TYR A 58 -5.33 0.92 -8.30
CA TYR A 58 -6.78 0.83 -8.17
C TYR A 58 -7.36 2.02 -7.40
N ASP A 59 -6.68 2.51 -6.37
CA ASP A 59 -7.08 3.73 -5.66
C ASP A 59 -7.05 4.95 -6.59
N LYS A 60 -6.01 5.08 -7.42
CA LYS A 60 -5.94 6.13 -8.46
C LYS A 60 -7.10 6.04 -9.45
N CYS A 61 -7.47 4.83 -9.87
CA CYS A 61 -8.62 4.62 -10.75
C CYS A 61 -9.94 5.04 -10.09
N ILE A 62 -10.16 4.71 -8.82
CA ILE A 62 -11.35 5.14 -8.07
C ILE A 62 -11.41 6.66 -8.02
N ASN A 63 -10.32 7.31 -7.63
CA ASN A 63 -10.25 8.77 -7.55
C ASN A 63 -10.50 9.43 -8.93
N SER A 64 -10.00 8.83 -10.01
CA SER A 64 -10.22 9.33 -11.37
C SER A 64 -11.70 9.27 -11.77
N VAL A 65 -12.40 8.18 -11.40
CA VAL A 65 -13.85 8.04 -11.65
C VAL A 65 -14.64 9.06 -10.84
N GLU A 66 -14.29 9.28 -9.58
CA GLU A 66 -14.94 10.27 -8.73
C GLU A 66 -14.71 11.71 -9.24
N GLN A 67 -13.49 12.04 -9.68
CA GLN A 67 -13.16 13.37 -10.23
C GLN A 67 -13.90 13.72 -11.52
N LEU A 68 -14.19 12.71 -12.35
CA LEU A 68 -14.94 12.91 -13.60
C LEU A 68 -16.44 13.13 -13.37
N ASN A 69 -16.94 12.85 -12.16
CA ASN A 69 -18.33 13.08 -11.79
C ASN A 69 -18.46 13.73 -10.38
N PRO A 70 -18.10 15.01 -10.24
CA PRO A 70 -18.07 15.72 -8.95
C PRO A 70 -19.47 15.99 -8.36
N GLY A 71 -20.53 15.89 -9.18
CA GLY A 71 -21.91 16.07 -8.73
C GLY A 71 -22.49 14.83 -8.06
N LYS A 72 -22.20 13.63 -8.59
CA LYS A 72 -22.71 12.35 -8.08
C LYS A 72 -21.94 11.87 -6.85
N TYR A 73 -20.62 12.02 -6.89
CA TYR A 73 -19.75 11.72 -5.77
C TYR A 73 -19.34 13.06 -5.20
N LYS A 74 -19.68 13.34 -3.93
CA LYS A 74 -19.38 14.60 -3.25
C LYS A 74 -17.86 14.74 -3.09
N THR A 75 -17.16 15.00 -4.18
CA THR A 75 -15.72 15.09 -4.22
C THR A 75 -15.34 16.37 -3.51
N LYS A 76 -14.74 16.26 -2.32
CA LYS A 76 -13.88 17.34 -1.83
C LYS A 76 -12.86 17.54 -2.95
N ASN A 77 -12.82 18.72 -3.58
CA ASN A 77 -11.87 19.06 -4.64
C ASN A 77 -10.49 18.46 -4.32
N PHE A 78 -10.20 17.30 -4.92
CA PHE A 78 -9.06 16.49 -4.53
C PHE A 78 -7.96 16.86 -5.49
N ASN A 79 -7.39 18.04 -5.27
CA ASN A 79 -6.13 18.36 -5.88
C ASN A 79 -5.12 17.34 -5.33
N SER A 80 -4.53 16.51 -6.20
CA SER A 80 -3.60 15.43 -5.79
C SER A 80 -2.51 15.96 -4.85
N PHE A 81 -2.09 17.20 -5.09
CA PHE A 81 -1.20 17.96 -4.22
C PHE A 81 -1.73 18.13 -2.79
N ILE A 82 -3.00 18.52 -2.60
CA ILE A 82 -3.60 18.76 -1.29
C ILE A 82 -3.74 17.46 -0.48
N ASN A 83 -3.95 16.32 -1.13
CA ASN A 83 -4.00 15.05 -0.42
C ASN A 83 -2.61 14.56 0.01
N GLU A 84 -1.61 14.76 -0.85
CA GLU A 84 -0.21 14.50 -0.50
C GLU A 84 0.26 15.43 0.62
N LEU A 85 -0.17 16.69 0.60
CA LEU A 85 0.04 17.69 1.64
C LEU A 85 -0.66 17.30 2.96
N LYS A 86 -1.92 16.84 2.92
CA LYS A 86 -2.66 16.36 4.11
C LYS A 86 -2.12 15.07 4.69
N LYS A 87 -1.52 14.23 3.85
CA LYS A 87 -0.83 13.00 4.27
C LYS A 87 0.54 13.32 4.87
N SER A 88 1.10 14.50 4.60
CA SER A 88 2.28 14.98 5.31
C SER A 88 1.90 15.44 6.72
N ASP A 89 2.64 14.99 7.72
CA ASP A 89 2.36 15.28 9.14
C ASP A 89 2.45 16.78 9.50
N LEU A 90 2.92 17.64 8.59
CA LEU A 90 3.04 19.08 8.80
C LEU A 90 1.68 19.79 8.97
N ILE A 91 0.61 19.33 8.32
CA ILE A 91 -0.71 20.00 8.42
C ILE A 91 -1.40 19.66 9.73
N ASN A 92 -1.30 18.42 10.19
CA ASN A 92 -1.95 17.97 11.44
C ASN A 92 -1.41 18.72 12.68
N LEU A 93 -0.16 19.21 12.63
CA LEU A 93 0.40 20.05 13.69
C LEU A 93 -0.21 21.46 13.71
N SER A 94 -0.63 22.00 12.56
CA SER A 94 -1.17 23.36 12.45
C SER A 94 -2.66 23.46 12.80
N THR A 95 -3.43 22.37 12.67
CA THR A 95 -4.88 22.36 12.95
C THR A 95 -5.21 22.06 14.40
N ASN A 96 -4.27 21.50 15.17
CA ASN A 96 -4.47 21.17 16.59
C ASN A 96 -4.56 22.40 17.50
N ASP A 97 -4.19 23.59 17.02
CA ASP A 97 -4.25 24.83 17.80
C ASP A 97 -5.66 25.49 17.80
N ASN A 98 -6.62 24.98 17.02
CA ASN A 98 -7.93 25.64 16.84
C ASN A 98 -9.19 24.79 17.18
N GLU A 99 -9.06 23.57 17.71
CA GLU A 99 -10.22 22.73 18.08
C GLU A 99 -10.44 22.57 19.61
N THR A 100 -9.77 23.36 20.45
CA THR A 100 -9.92 23.29 21.92
C THR A 100 -10.81 24.35 22.57
N VAL A 101 -11.49 25.23 21.81
CA VAL A 101 -12.22 26.38 22.41
C VAL A 101 -13.76 26.28 22.40
N GLU A 102 -14.40 25.33 21.70
CA GLU A 102 -15.88 25.33 21.63
C GLU A 102 -16.62 24.44 22.63
N ASN A 103 -15.95 23.73 23.54
CA ASN A 103 -16.64 22.85 24.48
C ASN A 103 -16.05 22.86 25.90
N SER A 104 -15.90 24.02 26.54
CA SER A 104 -15.64 24.05 27.99
C SER A 104 -15.89 25.39 28.71
N VAL A 105 -16.91 26.19 28.40
CA VAL A 105 -17.34 27.26 29.34
C VAL A 105 -18.85 27.45 29.32
N THR A 106 -19.59 26.51 29.89
CA THR A 106 -20.90 26.79 30.47
C THR A 106 -20.90 26.32 31.91
N LYS A 107 -20.43 27.20 32.80
CA LYS A 107 -20.87 27.32 34.20
C LYS A 107 -20.22 28.55 34.83
N ASP A 108 -21.11 29.36 35.42
CA ASP A 108 -20.89 30.26 36.55
C ASP A 108 -20.29 31.66 36.29
N VAL A 109 -21.17 32.66 36.25
CA VAL A 109 -21.35 33.72 37.28
C VAL A 109 -21.87 35.01 36.64
N LYS A 110 -23.06 35.44 37.09
CA LYS A 110 -23.61 36.80 36.91
C LYS A 110 -22.70 37.82 37.59
N ASN A 111 -22.42 38.95 36.94
CA ASN A 111 -22.34 40.27 37.58
C ASN A 111 -22.32 41.38 36.52
N ASP A 112 -23.49 41.96 36.30
CA ASP A 112 -23.82 43.39 36.24
C ASP A 112 -22.74 44.39 35.76
N ASN A 113 -22.98 45.06 34.61
CA ASN A 113 -23.31 46.50 34.54
C ASN A 113 -23.20 47.12 33.12
N LYS A 114 -24.26 47.87 32.77
CA LYS A 114 -24.41 49.00 31.81
C LYS A 114 -23.28 49.40 30.82
N THR A 115 -23.68 49.40 29.54
CA THR A 115 -23.70 50.52 28.58
C THR A 115 -22.37 51.09 28.00
N ILE A 116 -22.37 51.25 26.66
CA ILE A 116 -21.92 52.40 25.82
C ILE A 116 -20.95 52.01 24.68
N ALA A 117 -21.41 52.23 23.42
CA ALA A 117 -20.71 52.52 22.15
C ALA A 117 -19.67 51.49 21.64
N VAL A 118 -19.84 50.72 20.55
CA VAL A 118 -20.04 51.11 19.13
C VAL A 118 -19.28 52.38 18.74
N GLU A 119 -18.09 52.23 18.14
CA GLU A 119 -17.76 52.73 16.78
C GLU A 119 -16.27 52.58 16.44
N LYS A 120 -16.02 52.08 15.21
CA LYS A 120 -14.81 52.11 14.38
C LYS A 120 -13.70 51.08 14.63
N SER A 121 -13.74 49.99 13.86
CA SER A 121 -12.71 49.64 12.88
C SER A 121 -12.96 48.26 12.21
N ASP A 122 -14.01 48.14 11.38
CA ASP A 122 -14.29 46.91 10.59
C ASP A 122 -14.54 47.20 9.10
N ASP A 123 -13.78 48.14 8.50
CA ASP A 123 -13.90 48.50 7.08
C ASP A 123 -12.92 47.75 6.15
N LEU A 124 -12.35 46.61 6.55
CA LEU A 124 -11.36 45.89 5.71
C LEU A 124 -11.64 44.41 5.44
N ILE A 125 -12.80 43.86 5.83
CA ILE A 125 -13.15 42.44 5.60
C ILE A 125 -14.48 42.29 4.86
N LYS A 126 -14.73 43.14 3.84
CA LYS A 126 -15.98 43.11 3.05
C LYS A 126 -15.78 43.08 1.53
N GLU A 127 -14.65 42.59 1.02
CA GLU A 127 -14.45 42.53 -0.44
C GLU A 127 -14.12 41.16 -1.03
N ASN A 128 -14.29 40.05 -0.30
CA ASN A 128 -14.23 38.71 -0.93
C ASN A 128 -15.34 37.77 -0.44
N LYS A 129 -16.57 38.29 -0.47
CA LYS A 129 -17.77 37.46 -0.45
C LYS A 129 -18.11 37.12 -1.90
N VAL A 130 -17.43 36.10 -2.46
CA VAL A 130 -17.88 35.46 -3.69
C VAL A 130 -19.16 34.70 -3.33
N GLU A 131 -20.28 35.37 -3.49
CA GLU A 131 -21.61 34.77 -3.48
C GLU A 131 -21.70 33.79 -4.65
N PHE A 132 -21.50 32.49 -4.39
CA PHE A 132 -22.06 31.47 -5.28
C PHE A 132 -23.55 31.40 -4.98
N LYS A 133 -24.32 32.08 -5.83
CA LYS A 133 -25.77 32.05 -5.86
C LYS A 133 -26.24 30.60 -5.95
N GLU A 134 -27.17 30.25 -5.07
CA GLU A 134 -28.08 29.13 -5.27
C GLU A 134 -28.86 29.39 -6.56
N GLU A 135 -28.58 28.60 -7.60
CA GLU A 135 -29.45 28.50 -8.77
C GLU A 135 -30.00 27.07 -8.84
N ASP A 136 -31.19 26.91 -8.25
CA ASP A 136 -32.14 25.88 -8.64
C ASP A 136 -32.48 26.05 -10.13
N SER A 137 -31.89 25.24 -11.01
CA SER A 137 -32.48 24.99 -12.31
C SER A 137 -32.03 23.66 -12.93
N LYS A 138 -33.02 22.78 -13.13
CA LYS A 138 -32.95 21.60 -13.99
C LYS A 138 -32.47 22.00 -15.39
N LYS A 139 -31.18 21.80 -15.70
CA LYS A 139 -30.66 21.68 -17.07
C LYS A 139 -29.56 20.62 -17.10
N ASN A 140 -29.70 19.68 -18.03
CA ASN A 140 -28.71 18.65 -18.33
C ASN A 140 -27.49 19.29 -18.99
N ASP A 141 -26.67 19.99 -18.22
CA ASP A 141 -25.38 20.47 -18.71
C ASP A 141 -24.44 19.28 -18.76
N LYS A 142 -24.35 18.66 -19.93
CA LYS A 142 -23.30 17.67 -20.23
C LYS A 142 -21.97 18.38 -20.05
N GLN A 143 -21.33 18.17 -18.91
CA GLN A 143 -20.03 18.72 -18.58
C GLN A 143 -19.01 18.16 -19.58
N HIS A 144 -18.68 18.95 -20.60
CA HIS A 144 -17.73 18.58 -21.64
C HIS A 144 -16.32 18.81 -21.11
N PHE A 145 -15.60 17.73 -20.81
CA PHE A 145 -14.19 17.79 -20.43
C PHE A 145 -13.31 17.82 -21.69
N ASP A 146 -12.61 18.93 -21.90
CA ASP A 146 -11.59 19.05 -22.95
C ASP A 146 -10.31 18.33 -22.49
N VAL A 147 -9.83 17.35 -23.27
CA VAL A 147 -8.71 16.47 -22.91
C VAL A 147 -7.76 16.30 -24.10
N HIS A 148 -6.46 16.23 -23.82
CA HIS A 148 -5.45 15.87 -24.80
C HIS A 148 -5.09 14.38 -24.70
N ILE A 149 -5.28 13.64 -25.78
CA ILE A 149 -5.04 12.19 -25.84
C ILE A 149 -3.69 11.96 -26.56
N PRO A 150 -2.74 11.25 -25.94
CA PRO A 150 -1.51 10.88 -26.62
C PRO A 150 -1.80 9.83 -27.70
N LEU A 151 -1.49 10.13 -28.96
CA LEU A 151 -1.53 9.15 -30.05
C LEU A 151 -0.19 8.39 -30.15
N THR A 152 0.92 9.09 -29.91
CA THR A 152 2.29 8.58 -29.91
C THR A 152 3.11 9.40 -28.92
N SER A 153 4.36 8.99 -28.61
CA SER A 153 5.21 9.63 -27.60
C SER A 153 5.42 11.14 -27.74
N LEU A 154 5.23 11.72 -28.94
CA LEU A 154 5.43 13.16 -29.20
C LEU A 154 4.16 13.88 -29.71
N VAL A 155 3.07 13.16 -29.96
CA VAL A 155 1.88 13.71 -30.63
C VAL A 155 0.65 13.56 -29.74
N TYR A 156 0.03 14.70 -29.43
CA TYR A 156 -1.21 14.79 -28.65
C TYR A 156 -2.32 15.36 -29.52
N ILE A 157 -3.51 14.77 -29.39
CA ILE A 157 -4.72 15.21 -30.11
C ILE A 157 -5.70 15.76 -29.10
N SER A 158 -6.25 16.94 -29.35
CA SER A 158 -7.35 17.49 -28.55
C SER A 158 -8.64 16.74 -28.82
N GLY A 159 -9.36 16.40 -27.76
CA GLY A 159 -10.64 15.71 -27.80
C GLY A 159 -11.55 16.18 -26.66
N LYS A 160 -12.81 15.75 -26.69
CA LYS A 160 -13.78 16.05 -25.65
C LYS A 160 -14.41 14.75 -25.15
N ILE A 161 -14.55 14.61 -23.84
CA ILE A 161 -15.27 13.49 -23.24
C ILE A 161 -16.77 13.80 -23.31
N THR A 162 -17.54 12.90 -23.93
CA THR A 162 -18.99 13.04 -24.10
C THR A 162 -19.81 12.31 -23.05
N ASN A 163 -19.28 11.21 -22.49
CA ASN A 163 -19.92 10.40 -21.47
C ASN A 163 -18.97 10.22 -20.28
N THR A 164 -19.41 10.67 -19.11
CA THR A 164 -18.67 10.61 -17.84
C THR A 164 -19.21 9.56 -16.87
N ASP A 165 -20.33 8.92 -17.20
CA ASP A 165 -20.98 7.93 -16.34
C ASP A 165 -20.54 6.49 -16.68
N ASN A 166 -20.25 6.21 -17.95
CA ASN A 166 -19.83 4.89 -18.40
C ASN A 166 -18.32 4.78 -18.55
N PHE A 167 -17.75 3.71 -18.00
CA PHE A 167 -16.33 3.41 -18.03
C PHE A 167 -16.05 2.05 -18.65
N LEU A 168 -14.97 1.97 -19.42
CA LEU A 168 -14.48 0.73 -20.00
C LEU A 168 -13.49 0.06 -19.04
N VAL A 169 -13.90 -1.02 -18.38
CA VAL A 169 -13.11 -1.70 -17.35
C VAL A 169 -12.57 -3.03 -17.87
N ARG A 170 -11.27 -3.29 -17.68
CA ARG A 170 -10.64 -4.58 -17.98
C ARG A 170 -10.94 -5.58 -16.85
N MET A 171 -11.67 -6.65 -17.17
CA MET A 171 -12.14 -7.64 -16.18
C MET A 171 -11.33 -8.95 -16.17
N GLY A 172 -10.38 -9.14 -17.10
CA GLY A 172 -9.60 -10.37 -17.17
C GLY A 172 -8.70 -10.48 -18.41
N THR A 173 -8.72 -11.66 -19.04
CA THR A 173 -7.95 -12.11 -20.21
C THR A 173 -8.25 -11.29 -21.47
N ASN A 174 -7.83 -10.02 -21.47
CA ASN A 174 -7.90 -9.07 -22.59
C ASN A 174 -9.31 -8.72 -23.09
N TYR A 175 -10.34 -8.88 -22.27
CA TYR A 175 -11.66 -8.33 -22.58
C TYR A 175 -11.98 -7.12 -21.70
N TYR A 176 -12.74 -6.20 -22.29
CA TYR A 176 -13.19 -4.97 -21.67
C TYR A 176 -14.71 -4.99 -21.57
N VAL A 177 -15.24 -4.45 -20.48
CA VAL A 177 -16.68 -4.38 -20.22
C VAL A 177 -17.04 -2.94 -19.88
N GLU A 178 -18.06 -2.41 -20.54
CA GLU A 178 -18.64 -1.11 -20.20
C GLU A 178 -19.46 -1.24 -18.91
N ARG A 179 -19.19 -0.37 -17.94
CA ARG A 179 -19.81 -0.38 -16.61
C ARG A 179 -20.14 1.05 -16.19
N ASP A 180 -21.21 1.21 -15.44
CA ASP A 180 -21.51 2.48 -14.78
C ASP A 180 -20.43 2.81 -13.73
N SER A 181 -20.25 4.10 -13.49
CA SER A 181 -19.45 4.72 -12.44
C SER A 181 -19.54 4.00 -11.09
N GLU A 182 -20.75 3.73 -10.58
CA GLU A 182 -20.94 3.10 -9.27
C GLU A 182 -20.49 1.63 -9.27
N GLN A 183 -20.81 0.91 -10.35
CA GLN A 183 -20.38 -0.48 -10.51
C GLN A 183 -18.87 -0.59 -10.61
N THR A 184 -18.23 0.38 -11.27
CA THR A 184 -16.78 0.47 -11.45
C THR A 184 -16.07 0.68 -10.11
N ILE A 185 -16.55 1.64 -9.30
CA ILE A 185 -16.02 1.88 -7.94
C ILE A 185 -16.17 0.63 -7.08
N LYS A 186 -17.35 -0.01 -7.10
CA LYS A 186 -17.60 -1.25 -6.35
C LYS A 186 -16.66 -2.39 -6.78
N TYR A 187 -16.41 -2.52 -8.09
CA TYR A 187 -15.49 -3.51 -8.64
C TYR A 187 -14.06 -3.30 -8.13
N PHE A 188 -13.53 -2.07 -8.21
CA PHE A 188 -12.18 -1.76 -7.75
C PHE A 188 -12.04 -1.92 -6.23
N LYS A 189 -13.03 -1.50 -5.43
CA LYS A 189 -13.03 -1.73 -3.97
C LYS A 189 -12.98 -3.22 -3.61
N ASN A 190 -13.76 -4.05 -4.31
CA ASN A 190 -13.70 -5.51 -4.11
C ASN A 190 -12.33 -6.09 -4.52
N LYS A 191 -11.71 -5.56 -5.58
CA LYS A 191 -10.38 -6.00 -6.02
C LYS A 191 -9.31 -5.64 -4.99
N ILE A 192 -9.34 -4.43 -4.44
CA ILE A 192 -8.47 -3.97 -3.36
C ILE A 192 -8.62 -4.86 -2.13
N LYS A 193 -9.86 -5.20 -1.73
CA LYS A 193 -10.10 -6.10 -0.59
C LYS A 193 -9.42 -7.46 -0.78
N ARG A 194 -9.61 -8.11 -1.92
CA ARG A 194 -8.97 -9.40 -2.25
C ARG A 194 -7.44 -9.29 -2.27
N LEU A 195 -6.93 -8.20 -2.81
CA LEU A 195 -5.50 -7.94 -2.89
C LEU A 195 -4.88 -7.73 -1.50
N ASN A 196 -5.57 -7.02 -0.60
CA ASN A 196 -5.16 -6.84 0.79
C ASN A 196 -5.11 -8.17 1.56
N GLU A 197 -6.07 -9.08 1.33
CA GLU A 197 -6.03 -10.42 1.91
C GLU A 197 -4.79 -11.21 1.44
N GLN A 198 -4.44 -11.12 0.16
CA GLN A 198 -3.22 -11.74 -0.39
C GLN A 198 -1.94 -11.10 0.16
N ILE A 199 -1.89 -9.77 0.26
CA ILE A 199 -0.78 -9.01 0.82
C ILE A 199 -0.56 -9.43 2.28
N ASN A 200 -1.62 -9.57 3.08
CA ASN A 200 -1.50 -9.99 4.47
C ASN A 200 -0.90 -11.40 4.58
N LYS A 201 -1.37 -12.37 3.78
CA LYS A 201 -0.78 -13.72 3.73
C LYS A 201 0.71 -13.64 3.38
N LEU A 202 1.06 -12.86 2.36
CA LEU A 202 2.44 -12.70 1.91
C LEU A 202 3.34 -12.03 2.96
N ARG A 203 2.82 -11.08 3.75
CA ARG A 203 3.55 -10.48 4.88
C ARG A 203 3.97 -11.53 5.91
N PHE A 204 3.06 -12.44 6.28
CA PHE A 204 3.39 -13.52 7.19
C PHE A 204 4.47 -14.44 6.60
N THR A 205 4.32 -14.84 5.33
CA THR A 205 5.31 -15.68 4.64
C THR A 205 6.68 -15.02 4.54
N ILE A 206 6.75 -13.69 4.32
CA ILE A 206 8.03 -12.94 4.30
C ILE A 206 8.74 -13.02 5.64
N ILE A 207 8.00 -12.88 6.74
CA ILE A 207 8.55 -12.94 8.11
C ILE A 207 9.04 -14.35 8.42
N GLU A 208 8.22 -15.36 8.12
CA GLU A 208 8.55 -16.78 8.32
C GLU A 208 9.83 -17.16 7.56
N LYS A 209 9.90 -16.84 6.25
CA LYS A 209 11.08 -17.10 5.42
C LYS A 209 12.32 -16.36 5.92
N LYS A 210 12.16 -15.13 6.41
CA LYS A 210 13.27 -14.37 6.99
C LYS A 210 13.82 -15.07 8.25
N ASN A 211 12.94 -15.54 9.13
CA ASN A 211 13.32 -16.28 10.34
C ASN A 211 14.02 -17.59 9.98
N GLU A 212 13.54 -18.32 8.97
CA GLU A 212 14.21 -19.54 8.46
C GLU A 212 15.64 -19.25 7.98
N ILE A 213 15.84 -18.16 7.22
CA ILE A 213 17.17 -17.75 6.74
C ILE A 213 18.08 -17.39 7.92
N GLU A 214 17.60 -16.62 8.89
CA GLU A 214 18.37 -16.26 10.09
C GLU A 214 18.77 -17.49 10.90
N LEU A 215 17.85 -18.44 11.04
CA LEU A 215 18.09 -19.70 11.74
C LEU A 215 19.15 -20.54 11.01
N CYS A 216 19.09 -20.67 9.68
CA CYS A 216 20.13 -21.33 8.89
C CYS A 216 21.50 -20.63 9.05
N LYS A 217 21.53 -19.29 9.03
CA LYS A 217 22.76 -18.51 9.25
C LYS A 217 23.40 -18.77 10.61
N ASN A 218 22.59 -18.89 11.68
CA ASN A 218 23.08 -19.22 13.00
C ASN A 218 23.73 -20.62 13.05
N TYR A 219 23.12 -21.62 12.40
CA TYR A 219 23.71 -22.96 12.30
C TYR A 219 25.00 -22.98 11.47
N ILE A 220 25.10 -22.18 10.40
CA ILE A 220 26.35 -22.02 9.62
C ILE A 220 27.46 -21.49 10.54
N GLN A 221 27.17 -20.50 11.37
CA GLN A 221 28.14 -19.91 12.30
C GLN A 221 28.58 -20.91 13.37
N LEU A 222 27.63 -21.65 13.96
CA LEU A 222 27.92 -22.67 14.96
C LEU A 222 28.86 -23.76 14.42
N ARG A 223 28.55 -24.32 13.24
CA ARG A 223 29.37 -25.35 12.57
C ARG A 223 30.76 -24.84 12.17
N LYS A 224 30.85 -23.57 11.73
CA LYS A 224 32.15 -22.93 11.44
C LYS A 224 33.01 -22.82 12.70
N ALA A 225 32.43 -22.44 13.84
CA ALA A 225 33.14 -22.35 15.12
C ALA A 225 33.62 -23.73 15.62
N GLU A 226 32.79 -24.78 15.49
CA GLU A 226 33.17 -26.15 15.84
C GLU A 226 34.36 -26.66 15.02
N SER A 227 34.40 -26.33 13.72
CA SER A 227 35.50 -26.71 12.81
C SER A 227 36.82 -25.98 13.11
N MET A 228 36.75 -24.75 13.63
CA MET A 228 37.92 -23.99 14.05
C MET A 228 38.51 -24.54 15.37
N ASN A 229 37.66 -24.98 16.30
CA ASN A 229 38.09 -25.54 17.57
C ASN A 229 38.76 -26.91 17.43
N SER A 230 38.30 -27.77 16.51
CA SER A 230 38.91 -29.09 16.26
C SER A 230 40.27 -29.03 15.57
N THR A 231 40.55 -27.96 14.81
CA THR A 231 41.85 -27.75 14.14
C THR A 231 42.93 -27.25 15.10
N THR A 232 42.55 -26.55 16.18
CA THR A 232 43.51 -25.99 17.17
C THR A 232 43.91 -26.99 18.26
N GLY A 233 43.08 -28.00 18.54
CA GLY A 233 43.32 -29.00 19.60
C GLY A 233 44.33 -30.11 19.27
N ASN A 234 44.74 -30.28 18.00
CA ASN A 234 45.64 -31.36 17.57
C ASN A 234 47.10 -30.92 17.33
N ALA A 235 47.48 -29.68 17.68
CA ALA A 235 48.84 -29.17 17.50
C ALA A 235 49.78 -29.34 18.72
N GLN A 236 49.34 -29.97 19.81
CA GLN A 236 50.13 -30.15 21.03
C GLN A 236 50.14 -31.61 21.56
N VAL A 237 50.38 -32.62 20.72
CA VAL A 237 50.95 -33.90 21.19
C VAL A 237 51.82 -34.54 20.09
N SER A 238 53.08 -34.10 19.96
CA SER A 238 54.13 -34.97 19.41
C SER A 238 55.45 -34.67 20.12
N VAL A 239 55.81 -35.60 21.01
CA VAL A 239 57.05 -35.65 21.79
C VAL A 239 58.19 -36.15 20.90
N PRO A 240 59.43 -35.63 21.01
CA PRO A 240 60.61 -36.42 20.69
C PRO A 240 61.19 -36.99 21.99
N ASN A 241 61.00 -38.30 22.16
CA ASN A 241 61.83 -39.13 23.04
C ASN A 241 63.30 -38.91 22.63
N ASN A 242 64.14 -38.52 23.57
CA ASN A 242 65.59 -38.51 23.38
C ASN A 242 66.21 -39.60 24.28
N PRO A 243 66.91 -40.61 23.75
CA PRO A 243 67.70 -41.51 24.56
C PRO A 243 69.16 -40.99 24.70
N ILE A 244 69.86 -41.54 25.71
CA ILE A 244 71.32 -41.47 25.98
C ILE A 244 71.72 -40.23 26.82
N GLN A 245 72.41 -40.30 27.98
CA GLN A 245 73.28 -41.30 28.63
C GLN A 245 72.76 -41.75 30.00
#